data_AF-A0A3S8Z5W1-F1
#
_entry.id   AF-A0A3S8Z5W1-F1
#
_cell.length_a   1.000
_cell.length_b   1.000
_cell.length_c   1.000
_cell.angle_alpha   90.00
_cell.angle_beta   90.00
_cell.angle_gamma   90.00
#
_symmetry.space_group_name_H-M   'P 1'
#
loop_
_entity.id
_entity.type
_entity.pdbx_description
1 polymer ?
#
loop_
_entity_poly.entity_id
_entity_poly.type
_entity_poly.pdbx_seq_one_letter_code
_entity_poly.pdbx_strand_id
1 'polypeptide(L)'
;MSAHTPWSAHPLLGFDTETTGVSPLHSRIVSAAIIKTGDDPATHNWMINPGVDIPTAAQAVHGISTARARAEGSDPLFALSEIRDVLVAGMSAGYPIVAFNASFDLTILEAELARHGLDTMADLLGHEPFPVLDPLVLDRMLDPYRKGPRRLETLIGLYRIQATGFHDAENDVAATLKLLQAMVAEHAMLRASSLRKLHELQKSTHEHWAESFNRYLLASGRKADVDGHWPIIPPKQERDPDGARPMPVQAEPS
;
A
#
# COMPACT_ATOMS: atom_id res chain seq x y z
N MET A 1 -33.31 -4.29 16.29
CA MET A 1 -32.13 -4.62 15.48
C MET A 1 -31.35 -3.33 15.31
N SER A 2 -30.25 -3.13 16.03
CA SER A 2 -29.43 -1.94 15.82
C SER A 2 -28.89 -2.01 14.40
N ALA A 3 -29.24 -1.04 13.56
CA ALA A 3 -28.65 -0.92 12.24
C ALA A 3 -27.14 -0.72 12.45
N HIS A 4 -26.34 -1.73 12.09
CA HIS A 4 -24.90 -1.54 12.02
C HIS A 4 -24.64 -0.44 10.98
N THR A 5 -24.07 0.67 11.43
CA THR A 5 -23.55 1.71 10.54
C THR A 5 -22.56 1.06 9.58
N PRO A 6 -22.70 1.24 8.25
CA PRO A 6 -21.79 0.62 7.29
C PRO A 6 -20.38 1.19 7.49
N TRP A 7 -19.35 0.38 7.22
CA TRP A 7 -17.94 0.81 7.31
C TRP A 7 -17.67 2.09 6.52
N SER A 8 -18.39 2.30 5.41
CA SER A 8 -18.25 3.46 4.52
C SER A 8 -18.75 4.77 5.12
N ALA A 9 -19.40 4.75 6.29
CA ALA A 9 -19.80 5.93 7.04
C ALA A 9 -18.85 6.25 8.21
N HIS A 10 -17.80 5.44 8.40
CA HIS A 10 -16.73 5.73 9.35
C HIS A 10 -15.55 6.41 8.65
N PRO A 11 -14.64 7.07 9.42
CA PRO A 11 -13.38 7.59 8.90
C PRO A 11 -12.62 6.57 8.04
N LEU A 12 -12.02 7.07 6.97
CA LEU A 12 -11.08 6.37 6.11
C LEU A 12 -9.71 7.01 6.27
N LEU A 13 -8.65 6.23 6.10
CA LEU A 13 -7.27 6.74 6.10
C LEU A 13 -6.65 6.46 4.74
N GLY A 14 -6.62 7.49 3.91
CA GLY A 14 -5.90 7.41 2.65
C GLY A 14 -4.40 7.45 2.88
N PHE A 15 -3.61 6.67 2.14
CA PHE A 15 -2.16 6.58 2.26
C PHE A 15 -1.50 6.42 0.89
N ASP A 16 -0.41 7.13 0.65
CA ASP A 16 0.41 7.06 -0.56
C ASP A 16 1.86 7.45 -0.27
N THR A 17 2.80 6.93 -1.06
CA THR A 17 4.23 7.19 -0.95
C THR A 17 4.88 7.55 -2.28
N GLU A 18 5.78 8.54 -2.25
CA GLU A 18 6.76 8.74 -3.33
C GLU A 18 8.09 8.12 -2.93
N THR A 19 8.75 7.47 -3.88
CA THR A 19 9.86 6.57 -3.55
C THR A 19 11.01 6.68 -4.54
N THR A 20 12.18 6.17 -4.15
CA THR A 20 13.37 6.16 -5.01
C THR A 20 13.30 5.16 -6.17
N GLY A 21 12.23 4.36 -6.29
CA GLY A 21 12.05 3.42 -7.39
C GLY A 21 10.94 2.41 -7.16
N VAL A 22 10.73 1.50 -8.11
CA VAL A 22 9.55 0.62 -8.17
C VAL A 22 9.66 -0.69 -7.36
N SER A 23 10.70 -0.87 -6.53
CA SER A 23 10.86 -2.09 -5.73
C SER A 23 10.46 -1.84 -4.27
N PRO A 24 9.29 -2.30 -3.81
CA PRO A 24 8.84 -1.98 -2.45
C PRO A 24 9.75 -2.58 -1.37
N LEU A 25 10.45 -3.68 -1.64
CA LEU A 25 11.39 -4.28 -0.68
C LEU A 25 12.75 -3.58 -0.60
N HIS A 26 13.13 -2.80 -1.62
CA HIS A 26 14.50 -2.28 -1.76
C HIS A 26 14.60 -0.76 -1.92
N SER A 27 13.55 -0.10 -2.41
CA SER A 27 13.47 1.36 -2.52
C SER A 27 13.43 2.03 -1.13
N ARG A 28 13.53 3.36 -1.14
CA ARG A 28 13.38 4.23 0.04
C ARG A 28 12.19 5.16 -0.15
N ILE A 29 11.49 5.52 0.92
CA ILE A 29 10.43 6.52 0.89
C ILE A 29 11.10 7.90 0.86
N VAL A 30 10.57 8.76 -0.01
CA VAL A 30 11.01 10.16 -0.21
C VAL A 30 9.96 11.12 0.31
N SER A 31 8.68 10.80 0.09
CA SER A 31 7.57 11.48 0.75
C SER A 31 6.42 10.53 1.01
N ALA A 32 5.55 10.90 1.94
CA ALA A 32 4.33 10.17 2.24
C ALA A 32 3.22 11.15 2.58
N ALA A 33 1.98 10.75 2.32
CA ALA A 33 0.79 11.50 2.73
C ALA A 33 -0.21 10.56 3.41
N ILE A 34 -0.86 11.05 4.47
CA ILE A 34 -2.03 10.43 5.08
C ILE A 34 -3.16 11.44 5.15
N ILE A 35 -4.34 11.05 4.65
CA ILE A 35 -5.57 11.84 4.80
C ILE A 35 -6.61 11.03 5.56
N LYS A 36 -7.00 11.53 6.73
CA LYS A 36 -8.14 11.03 7.51
C LYS A 36 -9.40 11.77 7.10
N THR A 37 -10.44 11.02 6.77
CA THR A 37 -11.79 11.57 6.49
C THR A 37 -12.70 11.52 7.74
N GLY A 38 -13.89 12.13 7.65
CA GLY A 38 -14.91 12.06 8.71
C GLY A 38 -15.00 13.34 9.54
N ASP A 39 -15.49 13.21 10.77
CA ASP A 39 -15.84 14.35 11.64
C ASP A 39 -14.64 15.15 12.18
N ASP A 40 -13.47 14.52 12.21
CA ASP A 40 -12.20 15.13 12.60
C ASP A 40 -11.16 14.83 11.51
N PRO A 41 -11.28 15.53 10.35
CA PRO A 41 -10.42 15.31 9.21
C PRO A 41 -9.02 15.86 9.49
N ALA A 42 -8.01 15.11 9.06
CA ALA A 42 -6.61 15.49 9.23
C ALA A 42 -5.81 15.12 7.98
N THR A 43 -4.86 15.96 7.61
CA THR A 43 -3.91 15.69 6.54
C THR A 43 -2.51 15.80 7.13
N HIS A 44 -1.70 14.78 6.90
CA HIS A 44 -0.31 14.72 7.29
C HIS A 44 0.55 14.46 6.07
N ASN A 45 1.63 15.22 5.93
CA ASN A 45 2.60 15.07 4.85
C ASN A 45 4.00 15.00 5.42
N TRP A 46 4.81 14.12 4.86
CA TRP A 46 6.21 13.97 5.22
C TRP A 46 7.07 14.13 3.98
N MET A 47 8.11 14.95 4.08
CA MET A 47 9.30 14.88 3.23
C MET A 47 10.37 14.15 4.04
N ILE A 48 11.00 13.14 3.45
CA ILE A 48 11.95 12.26 4.12
C ILE A 48 13.27 12.32 3.36
N ASN A 49 14.39 12.44 4.08
CA ASN A 49 15.70 12.27 3.48
C ASN A 49 15.98 10.77 3.31
N PRO A 50 15.96 10.19 2.10
CA PRO A 50 16.05 8.74 1.92
C PRO A 50 17.45 8.17 2.20
N GLY A 51 18.44 9.02 2.53
CA GLY A 51 19.84 8.61 2.78
C GLY A 51 20.60 8.13 1.55
N VAL A 52 19.94 8.06 0.39
CA VAL A 52 20.49 7.64 -0.91
C VAL A 52 20.18 8.67 -1.99
N ASP A 53 20.83 8.56 -3.14
CA ASP A 53 20.46 9.39 -4.30
C ASP A 53 19.12 8.94 -4.87
N ILE A 54 18.25 9.90 -5.19
CA ILE A 54 16.99 9.67 -5.91
C ILE A 54 17.32 9.53 -7.40
N PRO A 55 17.02 8.37 -8.03
CA PRO A 55 17.24 8.19 -9.45
C PRO A 55 16.47 9.21 -10.30
N THR A 56 17.05 9.65 -11.41
CA THR A 56 16.40 10.62 -12.33
C THR A 56 15.03 10.17 -12.82
N ALA A 57 14.83 8.86 -13.01
CA ALA A 57 13.54 8.31 -13.42
C ALA A 57 12.45 8.50 -12.35
N ALA A 58 12.79 8.35 -11.07
CA ALA A 58 11.85 8.59 -9.96
C ALA A 58 11.57 10.09 -9.83
N GLN A 59 12.62 10.92 -9.80
CA GLN A 59 12.48 12.37 -9.77
C GLN A 59 11.65 12.91 -10.96
N ALA A 60 11.75 12.30 -12.15
CA ALA A 60 10.94 12.71 -13.31
C ALA A 60 9.44 12.42 -13.14
N VAL A 61 9.07 11.48 -12.27
CA VAL A 61 7.68 11.18 -11.93
C VAL A 61 7.17 12.17 -10.89
N HIS A 62 7.79 12.22 -9.71
CA HIS A 62 7.27 12.94 -8.54
C HIS A 62 7.91 14.31 -8.28
N GLY A 63 8.90 14.72 -9.09
CA GLY A 63 9.50 16.06 -9.03
C GLY A 63 10.45 16.34 -7.85
N ILE A 64 10.68 15.38 -6.95
CA ILE A 64 11.54 15.59 -5.77
C ILE A 64 12.98 15.21 -6.10
N SER A 65 13.88 16.19 -6.03
CA SER A 65 15.31 15.97 -6.25
C SER A 65 16.01 15.49 -4.99
N THR A 66 17.13 14.78 -5.16
CA THR A 66 18.01 14.39 -4.03
C THR A 66 18.41 15.58 -3.18
N ALA A 67 18.73 16.72 -3.82
CA ALA A 67 19.13 17.94 -3.13
C ALA A 67 17.99 18.47 -2.25
N ARG A 68 16.76 18.48 -2.78
CA ARG A 68 15.57 18.91 -2.03
C ARG A 68 15.27 17.97 -0.87
N ALA A 69 15.22 16.65 -1.11
CA ALA A 69 14.95 15.66 -0.07
C ALA A 69 15.99 15.69 1.06
N ARG A 70 17.26 15.95 0.76
CA ARG A 70 18.32 16.11 1.78
C ARG A 70 18.21 17.40 2.58
N ALA A 71 17.77 18.49 1.95
CA ALA A 71 17.70 19.81 2.59
C ALA A 71 16.42 20.00 3.41
N GLU A 72 15.30 19.46 2.92
CA GLU A 72 13.96 19.66 3.50
C GLU A 72 13.42 18.42 4.22
N GLY A 73 13.99 17.24 3.95
CA GLY A 73 13.51 15.98 4.48
C GLY A 73 13.89 15.73 5.93
N SER A 74 12.95 15.17 6.67
CA SER A 74 13.16 14.73 8.05
C SER A 74 14.02 13.47 8.12
N ASP A 75 14.53 13.18 9.31
CA ASP A 75 15.19 11.91 9.60
C ASP A 75 14.22 10.73 9.39
N PRO A 76 14.63 9.66 8.66
CA PRO A 76 13.78 8.51 8.41
C PRO A 76 13.21 7.86 9.68
N LEU A 77 13.98 7.72 10.76
CA LEU A 77 13.51 7.02 11.95
C LEU A 77 12.30 7.74 12.54
N PHE A 78 12.39 9.06 12.63
CA PHE A 78 11.29 9.89 13.14
C PHE A 78 10.07 9.82 12.21
N ALA A 79 10.24 10.14 10.93
CA ALA A 79 9.12 10.19 9.99
C ALA A 79 8.41 8.85 9.83
N LEU A 80 9.17 7.75 9.69
CA LEU A 80 8.60 6.41 9.54
C LEU A 80 7.84 5.97 10.79
N SER A 81 8.35 6.29 11.99
CA SER A 81 7.65 6.00 13.24
C SER A 81 6.31 6.74 13.33
N GLU A 82 6.27 8.03 12.97
CA GLU A 82 5.02 8.80 12.97
C GLU A 82 4.01 8.26 11.96
N ILE A 83 4.44 7.95 10.73
CA ILE A 83 3.59 7.38 9.69
C ILE A 83 2.98 6.06 10.17
N ARG A 84 3.82 5.15 10.69
CA ARG A 84 3.38 3.87 11.26
C ARG A 84 2.35 4.08 12.37
N ASP A 85 2.64 4.96 13.31
CA ASP A 85 1.80 5.17 14.50
C ASP A 85 0.41 5.73 14.12
N VAL A 86 0.36 6.64 13.15
CA VAL A 86 -0.91 7.15 12.59
C VAL A 86 -1.72 6.03 11.94
N LEU A 87 -1.09 5.19 11.11
CA LEU A 87 -1.78 4.08 10.43
C LEU A 87 -2.24 3.00 11.41
N VAL A 88 -1.40 2.60 12.36
CA VAL A 88 -1.71 1.60 13.39
C VAL A 88 -2.84 2.07 14.29
N ALA A 89 -2.82 3.32 14.75
CA ALA A 89 -3.90 3.89 15.55
C ALA A 89 -5.24 3.88 14.78
N GLY A 90 -5.18 4.22 13.50
CA GLY A 90 -6.30 4.14 12.57
C GLY A 90 -6.90 2.76 12.42
N MET A 91 -6.06 1.79 12.07
CA MET A 91 -6.47 0.39 11.92
C MET A 91 -7.02 -0.19 13.23
N SER A 92 -6.41 0.15 14.37
CA SER A 92 -6.86 -0.26 15.70
C SER A 92 -8.23 0.31 16.06
N ALA A 93 -8.56 1.51 15.55
CA ALA A 93 -9.89 2.11 15.65
C ALA A 93 -10.90 1.50 14.64
N GLY A 94 -10.48 0.57 13.80
CA GLY A 94 -11.30 -0.09 12.79
C GLY A 94 -11.44 0.70 11.47
N TYR A 95 -10.64 1.76 11.28
CA TYR A 95 -10.66 2.55 10.04
C TYR A 95 -9.81 1.87 8.97
N PRO A 96 -10.36 1.63 7.76
CA PRO A 96 -9.59 1.01 6.70
C PRO A 96 -8.54 1.99 6.17
N ILE A 97 -7.33 1.47 5.96
CA ILE A 97 -6.34 2.15 5.13
C ILE A 97 -6.75 2.01 3.67
N VAL A 98 -6.68 3.10 2.92
CA VAL A 98 -7.05 3.20 1.52
C VAL A 98 -5.83 3.63 0.72
N ALA A 99 -5.31 2.75 -0.14
CA ALA A 99 -4.16 3.04 -0.98
C ALA A 99 -4.37 2.44 -2.37
N PHE A 100 -3.95 3.14 -3.43
CA PHE A 100 -4.10 2.65 -4.80
C PHE A 100 -2.90 1.79 -5.17
N ASN A 101 -3.10 0.48 -5.38
CA ASN A 101 -2.00 -0.49 -5.39
C ASN A 101 -1.33 -0.64 -4.00
N ALA A 102 -2.14 -0.79 -2.95
CA ALA A 102 -1.76 -0.83 -1.54
C ALA A 102 -0.59 -1.80 -1.23
N SER A 103 -0.44 -2.86 -2.02
CA SER A 103 0.69 -3.79 -1.90
C SER A 103 2.06 -3.12 -2.02
N PHE A 104 2.16 -1.98 -2.70
CA PHE A 104 3.38 -1.24 -2.82
C PHE A 104 3.66 -0.41 -1.56
N ASP A 105 2.78 0.54 -1.23
CA ASP A 105 2.97 1.50 -0.14
C ASP A 105 3.11 0.83 1.23
N LEU A 106 2.27 -0.17 1.50
CA LEU A 106 2.32 -0.88 2.78
C LEU A 106 3.57 -1.75 2.89
N THR A 107 3.99 -2.40 1.81
CA THR A 107 5.23 -3.20 1.80
C THR A 107 6.46 -2.32 1.97
N ILE A 108 6.54 -1.18 1.27
CA ILE A 108 7.72 -0.32 1.39
C ILE A 108 7.81 0.30 2.78
N LEU A 109 6.69 0.64 3.41
CA LEU A 109 6.69 1.09 4.79
C LEU A 109 7.17 -0.01 5.75
N GLU A 110 6.63 -1.24 5.66
CA GLU A 110 7.10 -2.39 6.44
C GLU A 110 8.60 -2.64 6.26
N ALA A 111 9.08 -2.60 5.00
CA ALA A 111 10.49 -2.82 4.68
C ALA A 111 11.40 -1.69 5.17
N GLU A 112 10.96 -0.43 5.12
CA GLU A 112 11.67 0.72 5.68
C GLU A 112 11.74 0.65 7.20
N LEU A 113 10.64 0.35 7.88
CA LEU A 113 10.59 0.19 9.34
C LEU A 113 11.59 -0.88 9.79
N ALA A 114 11.52 -2.08 9.19
CA ALA A 114 12.42 -3.17 9.51
C ALA A 114 13.89 -2.82 9.22
N ARG A 115 14.16 -2.11 8.11
CA ARG A 115 15.51 -1.66 7.73
C ARG A 115 16.12 -0.68 8.73
N HIS A 116 15.28 0.12 9.39
CA HIS A 116 15.69 1.05 10.43
C HIS A 116 15.64 0.46 11.85
N GLY A 117 15.32 -0.84 11.98
CA GLY A 117 15.24 -1.51 13.28
C GLY A 117 14.05 -1.03 14.13
N LEU A 118 13.00 -0.51 13.48
CA LEU A 118 11.76 -0.12 14.13
C LEU A 118 10.75 -1.28 14.07
N ASP A 119 9.92 -1.41 15.11
CA ASP A 119 8.77 -2.31 15.07
C ASP A 119 7.90 -1.96 13.85
N THR A 120 7.50 -2.96 13.08
CA THR A 120 6.65 -2.75 11.92
C THR A 120 5.18 -2.57 12.30
N MET A 121 4.29 -2.27 11.35
CA MET A 121 2.86 -2.23 11.68
C MET A 121 2.38 -3.63 12.08
N ALA A 122 2.85 -4.67 11.40
CA ALA A 122 2.53 -6.05 11.73
C ALA A 122 2.97 -6.43 13.16
N ASP A 123 4.14 -5.98 13.60
CA ASP A 123 4.63 -6.20 14.97
C ASP A 123 3.72 -5.55 16.01
N LEU A 124 3.33 -4.29 15.79
CA LEU A 124 2.48 -3.53 16.72
C LEU A 124 1.01 -4.01 16.73
N LEU A 125 0.50 -4.46 15.57
CA LEU A 125 -0.86 -5.01 15.45
C LEU A 125 -0.94 -6.46 15.93
N GLY A 126 0.17 -7.20 15.92
CA GLY A 126 0.22 -8.65 16.17
C GLY A 126 -0.38 -9.50 15.05
N HIS A 127 -0.64 -8.89 13.88
CA HIS A 127 -1.16 -9.54 12.68
C HIS A 127 -0.80 -8.71 11.44
N GLU A 128 -0.93 -9.29 10.25
CA GLU A 128 -0.75 -8.55 8.98
C GLU A 128 -1.67 -7.31 8.90
N PRO A 129 -1.22 -6.17 8.33
CA PRO A 129 -2.00 -4.94 8.24
C PRO A 129 -3.45 -5.15 7.74
N PHE A 130 -4.40 -4.79 8.61
CA PHE A 130 -5.84 -4.94 8.39
C PHE A 130 -6.60 -3.93 9.27
N PRO A 131 -7.68 -3.28 8.79
CA PRO A 131 -8.30 -3.41 7.46
C PRO A 131 -7.67 -2.54 6.36
N VAL A 132 -7.71 -3.04 5.11
CA VAL A 132 -7.18 -2.37 3.91
C VAL A 132 -8.19 -2.45 2.75
N LEU A 133 -8.35 -1.34 2.02
CA LEU A 133 -9.13 -1.22 0.79
C LEU A 133 -8.26 -0.63 -0.32
N ASP A 134 -8.20 -1.32 -1.46
CA ASP A 134 -7.41 -0.94 -2.61
C ASP A 134 -8.31 -0.77 -3.83
N PRO A 135 -8.62 0.49 -4.24
CA PRO A 135 -9.49 0.74 -5.38
C PRO A 135 -9.04 0.08 -6.68
N LEU A 136 -7.74 -0.19 -6.88
CA LEU A 136 -7.24 -0.92 -8.04
C LEU A 136 -7.71 -2.38 -8.02
N VAL A 137 -7.60 -3.04 -6.86
CA VAL A 137 -8.00 -4.44 -6.70
C VAL A 137 -9.52 -4.56 -6.71
N LEU A 138 -10.22 -3.61 -6.09
CA LEU A 138 -11.69 -3.53 -6.15
C LEU A 138 -12.18 -3.35 -7.60
N ASP A 139 -11.53 -2.53 -8.41
CA ASP A 139 -11.86 -2.36 -9.85
C ASP A 139 -11.67 -3.68 -10.61
N ARG A 140 -10.62 -4.45 -10.30
CA ARG A 140 -10.40 -5.80 -10.88
C ARG A 140 -11.47 -6.79 -10.45
N MET A 141 -11.92 -6.71 -9.20
CA MET A 141 -12.97 -7.57 -8.66
C MET A 141 -14.33 -7.26 -9.31
N LEU A 142 -14.65 -5.98 -9.47
CA LEU A 142 -15.96 -5.52 -9.97
C LEU A 142 -16.12 -5.73 -11.48
N ASP A 143 -15.07 -5.46 -12.26
CA ASP A 143 -15.05 -5.72 -13.70
C ASP A 143 -13.71 -6.35 -14.10
N PRO A 144 -13.56 -7.69 -14.02
CA PRO A 144 -12.31 -8.38 -14.35
C PRO A 144 -11.86 -8.21 -15.81
N TYR A 145 -12.80 -7.97 -16.73
CA TYR A 145 -12.55 -7.93 -18.17
C TYR A 145 -12.50 -6.51 -18.74
N ARG A 146 -12.49 -5.49 -17.87
CA ARG A 146 -12.41 -4.08 -18.27
C ARG A 146 -11.26 -3.85 -19.23
N LYS A 147 -11.57 -3.22 -20.37
CA LYS A 147 -10.56 -2.79 -21.34
C LYS A 147 -9.82 -1.55 -20.85
N GLY A 148 -8.59 -1.39 -21.33
CA GLY A 148 -7.76 -0.23 -21.05
C GLY A 148 -6.93 -0.34 -19.77
N PRO A 149 -6.07 0.65 -19.51
CA PRO A 149 -5.18 0.64 -18.35
C PRO A 149 -5.94 0.73 -17.02
N ARG A 150 -5.29 0.27 -15.95
CA ARG A 150 -5.75 0.42 -14.56
C ARG A 150 -4.78 1.32 -13.80
N ARG A 151 -4.70 2.57 -14.22
CA ARG A 151 -3.98 3.64 -13.51
C ARG A 151 -5.00 4.49 -12.76
N LEU A 152 -4.56 5.14 -11.68
CA LEU A 152 -5.42 6.02 -10.88
C LEU A 152 -6.12 7.05 -11.78
N GLU A 153 -5.36 7.80 -12.58
CA GLU A 153 -5.88 8.78 -13.55
C GLU A 153 -6.98 8.22 -14.47
N THR A 154 -6.79 6.97 -14.95
CA THR A 154 -7.77 6.32 -15.84
C THR A 154 -9.09 6.08 -15.12
N LEU A 155 -9.02 5.65 -13.85
CA LEU A 155 -10.20 5.39 -13.04
C LEU A 155 -10.87 6.66 -12.54
N ILE A 156 -10.10 7.70 -12.20
CA ILE A 156 -10.64 9.04 -11.94
C ILE A 156 -11.47 9.51 -13.15
N GLY A 157 -10.94 9.37 -14.37
CA GLY A 157 -11.66 9.71 -15.60
C GLY A 157 -12.92 8.86 -15.80
N LEU A 158 -12.84 7.55 -15.57
CA LEU A 158 -13.97 6.62 -15.70
C LEU A 158 -15.13 6.99 -14.77
N TYR A 159 -14.82 7.27 -13.50
CA TYR A 159 -15.79 7.66 -12.48
C TYR A 159 -16.12 9.17 -12.51
N ARG A 160 -15.60 9.92 -13.49
CA ARG A 160 -15.86 11.36 -13.72
C ARG A 160 -15.53 12.22 -12.49
N ILE A 161 -14.46 11.86 -11.78
CA ILE A 161 -14.00 12.56 -10.59
C ILE A 161 -13.14 13.75 -11.01
N GLN A 162 -13.31 14.89 -10.33
CA GLN A 162 -12.43 16.04 -10.49
C GLN A 162 -11.20 15.88 -9.58
N ALA A 163 -10.06 15.58 -10.20
CA ALA A 163 -8.74 15.52 -9.57
C ALA A 163 -7.68 16.02 -10.57
N THR A 164 -6.64 16.67 -10.06
CA THR A 164 -5.51 17.23 -10.81
C THR A 164 -4.25 17.13 -9.99
N GLY A 165 -3.07 17.21 -10.63
CA GLY A 165 -1.80 17.23 -9.90
C GLY A 165 -1.33 15.86 -9.41
N PHE A 166 -1.53 14.81 -10.22
CA PHE A 166 -1.03 13.46 -9.95
C PHE A 166 0.50 13.43 -9.82
N HIS A 167 1.03 12.38 -9.17
CA HIS A 167 2.46 12.26 -8.83
C HIS A 167 2.90 13.24 -7.72
N ASP A 168 1.96 13.53 -6.83
CA ASP A 168 2.16 14.14 -5.54
C ASP A 168 1.32 13.33 -4.55
N ALA A 169 1.96 12.86 -3.47
CA ALA A 169 1.34 11.92 -2.55
C ALA A 169 0.00 12.43 -1.98
N GLU A 170 -0.11 13.71 -1.60
CA GLU A 170 -1.36 14.24 -1.05
C GLU A 170 -2.49 14.22 -2.08
N ASN A 171 -2.20 14.67 -3.30
CA ASN A 171 -3.17 14.69 -4.39
C ASN A 171 -3.62 13.28 -4.78
N ASP A 172 -2.69 12.32 -4.81
CA ASP A 172 -2.97 10.91 -5.13
C ASP A 172 -3.79 10.24 -4.02
N VAL A 173 -3.50 10.53 -2.74
CA VAL A 173 -4.37 10.10 -1.62
C VAL A 173 -5.77 10.67 -1.76
N ALA A 174 -5.91 11.98 -2.00
CA ALA A 174 -7.20 12.64 -2.11
C ALA A 174 -8.02 12.08 -3.29
N ALA A 175 -7.37 11.84 -4.43
CA ALA A 175 -7.99 11.21 -5.60
C ALA A 175 -8.42 9.77 -5.31
N THR A 176 -7.58 8.99 -4.62
CA THR A 176 -7.85 7.59 -4.24
C THR A 176 -9.05 7.49 -3.30
N LEU A 177 -9.16 8.36 -2.31
CA LEU A 177 -10.31 8.42 -1.40
C LEU A 177 -11.61 8.76 -2.14
N LYS A 178 -11.58 9.76 -3.04
CA LYS A 178 -12.72 10.11 -3.90
C LYS A 178 -13.12 8.95 -4.82
N LEU A 179 -12.14 8.23 -5.37
CA LEU A 179 -12.37 7.05 -6.20
C LEU A 179 -13.09 5.96 -5.42
N LEU A 180 -12.59 5.62 -4.22
CA LEU A 180 -13.26 4.63 -3.38
C LEU A 180 -14.70 5.05 -3.06
N GLN A 181 -14.93 6.32 -2.71
CA GLN A 181 -16.28 6.83 -2.44
C GLN A 181 -17.20 6.69 -3.65
N ALA A 182 -16.72 7.01 -4.86
CA ALA A 182 -17.50 6.85 -6.08
C ALA A 182 -17.82 5.37 -6.37
N MET A 183 -16.84 4.47 -6.22
CA MET A 183 -17.04 3.02 -6.36
C MET A 183 -18.07 2.51 -5.35
N VAL A 184 -17.96 2.94 -4.10
CA VAL A 184 -18.90 2.57 -3.03
C VAL A 184 -20.29 3.12 -3.31
N ALA A 185 -20.43 4.31 -3.90
CA ALA A 185 -21.71 4.91 -4.30
C ALA A 185 -22.39 4.16 -5.46
N GLU A 186 -21.61 3.68 -6.42
CA GLU A 186 -22.12 2.94 -7.59
C GLU A 186 -22.42 1.47 -7.28
N HIS A 187 -21.56 0.82 -6.47
CA HIS A 187 -21.60 -0.64 -6.27
C HIS A 187 -22.14 -1.02 -4.89
N ALA A 188 -23.43 -1.36 -4.82
CA ALA A 188 -24.11 -1.72 -3.57
C ALA A 188 -23.45 -2.90 -2.82
N MET A 189 -22.81 -3.82 -3.55
CA MET A 189 -22.09 -4.96 -2.97
C MET A 189 -20.94 -4.51 -2.05
N LEU A 190 -20.23 -3.42 -2.39
CA LEU A 190 -19.15 -2.89 -1.55
C LEU A 190 -19.70 -2.40 -0.19
N ARG A 191 -20.81 -1.66 -0.21
CA ARG A 191 -21.47 -1.15 1.01
C ARG A 191 -22.04 -2.25 1.89
N ALA A 192 -22.58 -3.31 1.27
CA ALA A 192 -23.21 -4.42 1.96
C ALA A 192 -22.19 -5.42 2.57
N SER A 193 -20.95 -5.39 2.08
CA SER A 193 -19.90 -6.30 2.54
C SER A 193 -19.19 -5.76 3.78
N SER A 194 -18.77 -6.65 4.67
CA SER A 194 -17.89 -6.29 5.79
C SER A 194 -16.46 -6.02 5.28
N LEU A 195 -15.69 -5.19 6.02
CA LEU A 195 -14.28 -4.93 5.70
C LEU A 195 -13.46 -6.23 5.62
N ARG A 196 -13.71 -7.19 6.54
CA ARG A 196 -13.07 -8.51 6.49
C ARG A 196 -13.37 -9.24 5.19
N LYS A 197 -14.63 -9.27 4.76
CA LYS A 197 -15.00 -9.93 3.50
C LYS A 197 -14.36 -9.26 2.29
N LEU A 198 -14.36 -7.93 2.24
CA LEU A 198 -13.71 -7.18 1.16
C LEU A 198 -12.20 -7.41 1.14
N HIS A 199 -11.54 -7.43 2.29
CA HIS A 199 -10.12 -7.70 2.40
C HIS A 199 -9.74 -9.10 1.85
N GLU A 200 -10.46 -10.16 2.26
CA GLU A 200 -10.23 -11.51 1.74
C GLU A 200 -10.54 -11.64 0.24
N LEU A 201 -11.59 -10.96 -0.24
CA LEU A 201 -11.88 -10.92 -1.68
C LEU A 201 -10.76 -10.22 -2.45
N GLN A 202 -10.19 -9.14 -1.93
CA GLN A 202 -9.06 -8.45 -2.55
C GLN A 202 -7.82 -9.34 -2.61
N LYS A 203 -7.49 -10.05 -1.52
CA LYS A 203 -6.40 -11.05 -1.49
C LYS A 203 -6.53 -12.05 -2.63
N SER A 204 -7.66 -12.76 -2.67
CA SER A 204 -7.92 -13.76 -3.73
C SER A 204 -7.95 -13.12 -5.12
N THR A 205 -8.48 -11.91 -5.28
CA THR A 205 -8.56 -11.23 -6.59
C THR A 205 -7.17 -10.87 -7.11
N HIS A 206 -6.31 -10.33 -6.24
CA HIS A 206 -4.96 -9.94 -6.59
C HIS A 206 -4.10 -11.15 -6.95
N GLU A 207 -4.20 -12.24 -6.17
CA GLU A 207 -3.51 -13.50 -6.44
C GLU A 207 -3.89 -14.06 -7.82
N HIS A 208 -5.18 -14.27 -8.10
CA HIS A 208 -5.63 -14.78 -9.39
C HIS A 208 -5.24 -13.88 -10.57
N TRP A 209 -5.28 -12.56 -10.38
CA TRP A 209 -4.82 -11.61 -11.38
C TRP A 209 -3.32 -11.76 -11.64
N ALA A 210 -2.49 -11.77 -10.60
CA ALA A 210 -1.05 -11.89 -10.71
C ALA A 210 -0.65 -13.19 -11.42
N GLU A 211 -1.27 -14.33 -11.05
CA GLU A 211 -1.05 -15.60 -11.74
C GLU A 211 -1.41 -15.54 -13.22
N SER A 212 -2.60 -15.03 -13.54
CA SER A 212 -3.08 -14.94 -14.92
C SER A 212 -2.21 -14.01 -15.77
N PHE A 213 -1.80 -12.89 -15.20
CA PHE A 213 -0.94 -11.92 -15.87
C PHE A 213 0.48 -12.47 -16.06
N ASN A 214 1.03 -13.18 -15.08
CA ASN A 214 2.31 -13.86 -15.20
C ASN A 214 2.28 -14.94 -16.31
N ARG A 215 1.21 -15.75 -16.40
CA ARG A 215 1.03 -16.69 -17.52
C ARG A 215 1.04 -15.97 -18.88
N TYR A 216 0.34 -14.85 -18.97
CA TYR A 216 0.33 -14.02 -20.18
C TYR A 216 1.72 -13.45 -20.53
N LEU A 217 2.47 -12.96 -19.54
CA LEU A 217 3.83 -12.44 -19.73
C LEU A 217 4.75 -13.54 -20.29
N LEU A 218 4.74 -14.72 -19.68
CA LEU A 218 5.52 -15.88 -20.14
C LEU A 218 5.14 -16.28 -21.57
N ALA A 219 3.84 -16.38 -21.86
CA ALA A 219 3.35 -16.70 -23.20
C ALA A 219 3.76 -15.64 -24.25
N SER A 220 3.97 -14.40 -23.81
CA SER A 220 4.43 -13.27 -24.64
C SER A 220 5.95 -13.13 -24.68
N GLY A 221 6.72 -14.10 -24.14
CA GLY A 221 8.18 -14.06 -24.10
C GLY A 221 8.76 -13.00 -23.15
N ARG A 222 7.96 -12.47 -22.23
CA ARG A 222 8.37 -11.48 -21.23
C ARG A 222 8.63 -12.18 -19.89
N LYS A 223 9.48 -11.56 -19.07
CA LYS A 223 9.70 -12.00 -17.69
C LYS A 223 8.40 -11.85 -16.89
N ALA A 224 8.04 -12.88 -16.13
CA ALA A 224 6.96 -12.86 -15.17
C ALA A 224 7.52 -12.66 -13.76
N ASP A 225 7.25 -11.51 -13.16
CA ASP A 225 7.72 -11.13 -11.83
C ASP A 225 6.69 -10.32 -11.03
N VAL A 226 5.41 -10.42 -11.40
CA VAL A 226 4.33 -9.84 -10.59
C VAL A 226 4.09 -10.71 -9.37
N ASP A 227 4.15 -10.11 -8.18
CA ASP A 227 3.91 -10.79 -6.92
C ASP A 227 2.40 -10.96 -6.65
N GLY A 228 2.01 -12.15 -6.18
CA GLY A 228 0.63 -12.49 -5.86
C GLY A 228 0.19 -12.15 -4.44
N HIS A 229 1.10 -11.72 -3.57
CA HIS A 229 0.77 -11.35 -2.19
C HIS A 229 0.17 -9.95 -2.10
N TRP A 230 -0.78 -9.81 -1.19
CA TRP A 230 -1.46 -8.56 -0.85
C TRP A 230 -2.05 -8.71 0.57
N PRO A 231 -2.08 -7.66 1.42
CA PRO A 231 -1.54 -6.33 1.17
C PRO A 231 -0.03 -6.22 1.40
N ILE A 232 0.65 -7.21 1.98
CA ILE A 232 2.11 -7.17 2.17
C ILE A 232 2.79 -8.20 1.29
N ILE A 233 3.82 -7.77 0.55
CA ILE A 233 4.72 -8.67 -0.15
C ILE A 233 5.78 -9.13 0.85
N PRO A 234 5.90 -10.44 1.13
CA PRO A 234 6.89 -10.92 2.07
C PRO A 234 8.30 -10.71 1.51
N PRO A 235 9.31 -10.43 2.36
CA PRO A 235 10.69 -10.44 1.93
C PRO A 235 11.03 -11.81 1.34
N LYS A 236 11.73 -11.83 0.21
CA LYS A 236 12.20 -13.09 -0.37
C LYS A 236 13.14 -13.72 0.65
N GLN A 237 12.81 -14.92 1.12
CA GLN A 237 13.77 -15.74 1.84
C GLN A 237 14.97 -15.95 0.90
N GLU A 238 16.13 -15.41 1.25
CA GLU A 238 17.37 -15.87 0.65
C GLU A 238 17.41 -17.38 0.88
N ARG A 239 17.42 -18.16 -0.21
CA ARG A 239 17.80 -19.56 -0.07
C ARG A 239 19.23 -19.51 0.43
N ASP A 240 19.45 -20.03 1.63
CA ASP A 240 20.79 -20.34 2.10
C ASP A 240 21.48 -21.13 0.97
N PRO A 241 22.59 -20.63 0.38
CA PRO A 241 23.29 -21.35 -0.68
C PRO A 241 23.79 -22.71 -0.21
N ASP A 242 23.90 -22.92 1.11
CA ASP A 242 24.10 -24.23 1.72
C ASP A 242 22.82 -24.64 2.44
N GLY A 243 22.11 -25.65 1.94
CA GLY A 243 20.92 -26.22 2.58
C GLY A 243 21.22 -26.96 3.90
N ALA A 244 21.83 -26.30 4.87
CA ALA A 244 22.06 -26.84 6.20
C ALA A 244 20.89 -26.43 7.11
N ARG A 245 19.95 -27.36 7.30
CA ARG A 245 19.07 -27.29 8.48
C ARG A 245 19.97 -27.19 9.73
N PRO A 246 19.69 -26.28 10.67
CA PRO A 246 20.37 -26.34 11.97
C PRO A 246 20.03 -27.69 12.60
N MET A 247 21.06 -28.49 12.88
CA MET A 247 20.91 -29.71 13.67
C MET A 247 20.40 -29.33 15.06
N PRO A 248 19.42 -30.06 15.62
CA PRO A 248 19.00 -29.82 16.99
C PRO A 248 20.19 -30.09 17.92
N VAL A 249 20.53 -29.09 18.74
CA VAL A 249 21.48 -29.23 19.85
C VAL A 249 20.94 -30.37 20.72
N GLN A 250 21.62 -31.50 20.69
CA GLN A 250 21.37 -32.58 21.64
C GLN A 250 21.79 -32.07 23.02
N ALA A 251 20.85 -32.08 23.96
CA ALA A 251 21.16 -31.90 25.37
C ALA A 251 22.05 -33.07 25.80
N GLU A 252 23.30 -32.79 26.18
CA GLU A 252 24.12 -33.77 26.90
C GLU A 252 23.61 -33.89 28.35
N PRO A 253 23.48 -35.12 28.89
CA PRO A 253 23.14 -35.31 30.28
C PRO A 253 24.42 -35.35 31.14
N SER A 254 24.47 -34.53 32.19
CA SER A 254 25.13 -34.83 33.47
C SER A 254 24.59 -33.89 34.54
#